data_AF-A0AAV7Y0Y5-F1
#
_entry.id   AF-A0AAV7Y0Y5-F1
#
_cell.length_a   1.000
_cell.length_b   1.000
_cell.length_c   1.000
_cell.angle_alpha   90.00
_cell.angle_beta   90.00
_cell.angle_gamma   90.00
#
_symmetry.space_group_name_H-M   'P 1'
#
loop_
_entity.id
_entity.type
_entity.pdbx_description
1 polymer ?
#
loop_
_entity_poly.entity_id
_entity_poly.type
_entity_poly.pdbx_seq_one_letter_code
_entity_poly.pdbx_strand_id
1 'polypeptide(L)'
;MSLDSIPKDLRQLRACLNCSLIKSLDQFESDGCDNCEEFLRMKNDREKVYDCTSNNFDGMMALMSPEDSWVAKWQRINRFTKGVYAISVAGRLPGSVIRDMKSRGVLYRSRDTSTR
;
A
#
# COMPACT_ATOMS: atom_id res chain seq x y z
N MET A 1 16.50 5.96 -2.52
CA MET A 1 15.71 4.72 -2.37
C MET A 1 16.01 4.23 -0.96
N SER A 2 15.04 4.23 -0.05
CA SER A 2 15.27 3.59 1.25
C SER A 2 15.20 2.08 1.05
N LEU A 3 16.11 1.33 1.67
CA LEU A 3 16.04 -0.13 1.70
C LEU A 3 14.84 -0.61 2.55
N ASP A 4 14.27 0.28 3.37
CA ASP A 4 13.17 -0.03 4.28
C ASP A 4 11.84 -0.31 3.56
N SER A 5 11.70 0.13 2.30
CA SER A 5 10.50 -0.09 1.48
C SER A 5 10.48 -1.47 0.77
N ILE A 6 11.54 -2.28 0.94
CA ILE A 6 11.66 -3.61 0.36
C ILE A 6 11.27 -4.64 1.44
N PRO A 7 10.40 -5.62 1.14
CA PRO A 7 10.11 -6.71 2.07
C PRO A 7 11.38 -7.45 2.50
N LYS A 8 11.61 -7.60 3.80
CA LYS A 8 12.80 -8.27 4.35
C LYS A 8 12.82 -9.77 4.08
N ASP A 9 11.64 -10.38 4.01
CA ASP A 9 11.42 -11.77 3.66
C ASP A 9 10.01 -11.94 3.05
N LEU A 10 9.63 -13.17 2.68
CA LEU A 10 8.36 -13.47 2.02
C LEU A 10 7.25 -13.93 3.00
N ARG A 11 7.49 -13.90 4.31
CA ARG A 11 6.52 -14.36 5.32
C ARG A 11 5.59 -13.22 5.72
N GLN A 12 4.32 -13.56 5.88
CA GLN A 12 3.27 -12.64 6.36
C GLN A 12 3.27 -11.28 5.62
N LEU A 13 3.52 -11.31 4.31
CA LEU A 13 3.44 -10.12 3.47
C LEU A 13 2.01 -9.58 3.46
N ARG A 14 1.93 -8.26 3.44
CA ARG A 14 0.66 -7.54 3.35
C ARG A 14 0.80 -6.44 2.31
N ALA A 15 -0.29 -6.11 1.64
CA ALA A 15 -0.37 -5.01 0.69
C ALA A 15 -1.27 -3.90 1.24
N CYS A 16 -0.80 -2.64 1.15
CA CYS A 16 -1.58 -1.49 1.57
C CYS A 16 -2.84 -1.32 0.72
N LEU A 17 -4.02 -1.23 1.37
CA LEU A 17 -5.31 -1.10 0.69
C LEU A 17 -5.48 0.21 -0.08
N ASN A 18 -4.65 1.23 0.20
CA ASN A 18 -4.68 2.51 -0.52
C ASN A 18 -3.68 2.61 -1.68
N CYS A 19 -2.46 2.11 -1.51
CA CYS A 19 -1.37 2.33 -2.47
C CYS A 19 -0.76 1.07 -3.08
N SER A 20 -1.19 -0.11 -2.65
CA SER A 20 -0.68 -1.44 -3.02
C SER A 20 0.78 -1.75 -2.67
N LEU A 21 1.49 -0.89 -1.93
CA LEU A 21 2.83 -1.20 -1.41
C LEU A 21 2.79 -2.48 -0.56
N ILE A 22 3.74 -3.38 -0.80
CA ILE A 22 3.93 -4.63 -0.09
C ILE A 22 5.11 -4.49 0.87
N LYS A 23 4.88 -4.83 2.14
CA LYS A 23 5.91 -5.02 3.17
C LYS A 23 5.49 -6.16 4.11
N SER A 24 6.38 -6.58 5.00
CA SER A 24 5.97 -7.44 6.11
C SER A 24 5.07 -6.67 7.09
N LEU A 25 4.27 -7.41 7.86
CA LEU A 25 3.47 -6.86 8.95
C LEU A 25 4.31 -5.99 9.91
N ASP A 26 5.48 -6.50 10.31
CA ASP A 26 6.36 -5.80 11.26
C ASP A 26 6.99 -4.53 10.67
N GLN A 27 7.23 -4.48 9.35
CA GLN A 27 7.69 -3.26 8.66
C GLN A 27 6.61 -2.19 8.60
N PHE A 28 5.33 -2.58 8.43
CA PHE A 28 4.23 -1.62 8.52
C PHE A 28 4.01 -1.11 9.93
N GLU A 29 4.15 -1.97 10.94
CA GLU A 29 4.04 -1.56 12.33
C GLU A 29 5.20 -0.64 12.74
N SER A 30 6.44 -0.97 12.35
CA SER A 30 7.63 -0.20 12.74
C SER A 30 7.74 1.15 12.03
N ASP A 31 7.47 1.18 10.72
CA ASP A 31 7.76 2.33 9.87
C ASP A 31 6.52 3.00 9.27
N GLY A 32 5.34 2.38 9.42
CA GLY A 32 4.13 2.82 8.73
C GLY A 32 4.16 2.47 7.24
N CYS A 33 3.32 3.13 6.44
CA CYS A 33 3.38 3.01 4.98
C CYS A 33 4.09 4.20 4.34
N ASP A 34 5.14 3.93 3.57
CA ASP A 34 5.99 4.93 2.92
C ASP A 34 5.24 5.93 2.02
N ASN A 35 4.03 5.57 1.55
CA ASN A 35 3.20 6.44 0.70
C ASN A 35 1.98 7.03 1.41
N CYS A 36 1.57 6.47 2.55
CA CYS A 36 0.25 6.71 3.12
C CYS A 36 0.27 7.10 4.60
N GLU A 37 1.43 7.11 5.25
CA GLU A 37 1.53 7.25 6.69
C GLU A 37 0.94 8.56 7.22
N GLU A 38 1.03 9.64 6.44
CA GLU A 38 0.49 10.96 6.78
C GLU A 38 -1.01 10.92 7.17
N PHE A 39 -1.78 10.04 6.53
CA PHE A 39 -3.23 9.90 6.76
C PHE A 39 -3.64 8.54 7.34
N LEU A 40 -2.97 7.43 7.00
CA LEU A 40 -3.30 6.13 7.58
C LEU A 40 -2.74 5.97 8.99
N ARG A 41 -1.60 6.61 9.32
CA ARG A 41 -0.99 6.62 10.67
C ARG A 41 -0.94 5.23 11.33
N MET A 42 -0.32 4.26 10.65
CA MET A 42 -0.24 2.86 11.09
C MET A 42 0.97 2.58 11.98
N LYS A 43 1.95 3.49 12.00
CA LYS A 43 3.17 3.31 12.77
C LYS A 43 2.86 3.14 14.26
N ASN A 44 3.46 2.13 14.87
CA ASN A 44 3.26 1.68 16.25
C ASN A 44 1.81 1.27 16.59
N ASP A 45 1.00 0.95 15.57
CA ASP A 45 -0.41 0.56 15.74
C ASP A 45 -0.71 -0.68 14.88
N ARG A 46 -0.45 -1.86 15.46
CA ARG A 46 -0.60 -3.15 14.78
C ARG A 46 -2.05 -3.44 14.35
N GLU A 47 -3.04 -3.06 15.16
CA GLU A 47 -4.45 -3.23 14.81
C GLU A 47 -4.79 -2.43 13.55
N LYS A 48 -4.30 -1.20 13.48
CA LYS A 48 -4.50 -0.36 12.31
C LYS A 48 -3.77 -0.86 11.07
N VAL A 49 -2.61 -1.52 11.23
CA VAL A 49 -1.97 -2.24 10.13
C VAL A 49 -2.91 -3.31 9.57
N TYR A 50 -3.56 -4.10 10.43
CA TYR A 50 -4.54 -5.10 9.97
C TYR A 50 -5.73 -4.46 9.24
N ASP A 51 -6.24 -3.33 9.72
CA ASP A 51 -7.36 -2.62 9.09
C ASP A 51 -6.99 -1.99 7.73
N CYS A 52 -5.75 -1.55 7.57
CA CYS A 52 -5.30 -0.77 6.42
C CYS A 52 -4.52 -1.56 5.38
N THR A 53 -4.27 -2.85 5.62
CA THR A 53 -3.51 -3.72 4.73
C THR A 53 -4.15 -5.11 4.61
N SER A 54 -3.93 -5.79 3.49
CA SER A 54 -4.47 -7.13 3.22
C SER A 54 -3.34 -8.12 2.98
N ASN A 55 -3.44 -9.32 3.54
CA ASN A 55 -2.58 -10.45 3.17
C ASN A 55 -3.09 -11.19 1.93
N ASN A 56 -4.25 -10.80 1.39
CA ASN A 56 -4.82 -11.36 0.17
C ASN A 56 -4.58 -10.39 -0.99
N PHE A 57 -3.51 -10.61 -1.74
CA PHE A 57 -3.14 -9.82 -2.90
C PHE A 57 -2.56 -10.72 -4.00
N ASP A 58 -2.69 -10.29 -5.25
CA ASP A 58 -2.22 -11.02 -6.42
C ASP A 58 -1.08 -10.30 -7.09
N GLY A 59 -0.04 -11.06 -7.44
CA GLY A 59 1.14 -10.59 -8.16
C GLY A 59 2.01 -9.61 -7.38
N MET A 60 3.28 -9.51 -7.76
CA MET A 60 4.21 -8.53 -7.20
C MET A 60 4.96 -7.83 -8.33
N MET A 61 5.23 -6.54 -8.14
CA MET A 61 5.97 -5.70 -9.08
C MET A 61 7.01 -4.89 -8.31
N ALA A 62 8.28 -5.02 -8.71
CA ALA A 62 9.34 -4.14 -8.21
C ALA A 62 9.35 -2.83 -9.01
N LEU A 63 8.94 -1.74 -8.38
CA LEU A 63 8.84 -0.42 -8.98
C LEU A 63 10.15 0.36 -8.75
N MET A 64 10.95 0.51 -9.82
CA MET A 64 12.27 1.17 -9.74
C MET A 64 12.30 2.60 -10.30
N SER A 65 11.46 2.87 -11.31
CA SER A 65 11.32 4.19 -11.95
C SER A 65 9.83 4.53 -12.14
N PRO A 66 9.14 5.01 -11.09
CA PRO A 66 7.69 5.31 -11.12
C PRO A 66 7.28 6.27 -12.24
N GLU A 67 8.04 7.34 -12.42
CA GLU A 67 7.78 8.42 -13.38
C GLU A 67 7.96 7.98 -14.84
N ASP A 68 8.82 6.99 -15.07
CA ASP A 68 9.22 6.49 -16.39
C ASP A 68 8.85 5.00 -16.58
N SER A 69 7.62 4.64 -16.17
CA SER A 69 7.12 3.28 -16.32
C SER A 69 5.67 3.27 -16.77
N TRP A 70 5.42 2.59 -17.90
CA TRP A 70 4.05 2.33 -18.37
C TRP A 70 3.27 1.50 -17.34
N VAL A 71 3.90 0.49 -16.73
CA VAL A 71 3.29 -0.35 -15.69
C VAL A 71 2.86 0.51 -14.50
N ALA A 72 3.70 1.46 -14.08
CA ALA A 72 3.38 2.36 -12.98
C ALA A 72 2.19 3.27 -13.29
N LYS A 73 2.11 3.78 -14.52
CA LYS A 73 0.95 4.57 -15.00
C LYS A 73 -0.32 3.74 -15.02
N TRP A 74 -0.26 2.52 -15.56
CA TRP A 74 -1.39 1.58 -15.59
C TRP A 74 -1.91 1.24 -14.18
N GLN A 75 -0.99 0.99 -13.25
CA GLN A 75 -1.26 0.66 -11.85
C GLN A 75 -1.58 1.87 -10.97
N ARG A 76 -1.47 3.10 -11.50
CA ARG A 76 -1.68 4.37 -10.76
C ARG A 76 -0.77 4.47 -9.53
N ILE A 77 0.49 4.12 -9.71
CA ILE A 77 1.57 4.19 -8.71
C ILE A 77 2.76 5.01 -9.22
N ASN A 78 2.62 5.72 -10.34
CA ASN A 78 3.68 6.52 -10.98
C ASN A 78 4.12 7.77 -10.20
N ARG A 79 3.52 8.03 -9.03
CA ARG A 79 3.90 9.10 -8.09
C ARG A 79 4.29 8.56 -6.71
N PHE A 80 4.30 7.24 -6.54
CA PHE A 80 4.65 6.62 -5.28
C PHE A 80 6.15 6.31 -5.22
N THR A 81 6.61 6.01 -4.01
CA THR A 81 8.01 5.68 -3.75
C THR A 81 8.43 4.41 -4.50
N LYS A 82 9.74 4.21 -4.62
CA LYS A 82 10.30 2.98 -5.16
C LYS A 82 10.11 1.85 -4.14
N GLY A 83 9.69 0.68 -4.57
CA GLY A 83 9.35 -0.42 -3.68
C GLY A 83 8.67 -1.59 -4.38
N VAL A 84 8.16 -2.54 -3.62
CA VAL A 84 7.42 -3.70 -4.14
C VAL A 84 5.92 -3.44 -4.01
N TYR A 85 5.15 -3.65 -5.08
CA TYR A 85 3.71 -3.36 -5.13
C TYR A 85 2.92 -4.58 -5.61
N ALA A 86 1.70 -4.75 -5.11
CA ALA A 86 0.77 -5.75 -5.61
C ALA A 86 0.11 -5.31 -6.92
N ILE A 87 -0.25 -6.28 -7.77
CA ILE A 87 -1.04 -6.03 -9.01
C ILE A 87 -2.51 -5.80 -8.63
N SER A 88 -3.05 -6.61 -7.73
CA SER A 88 -4.40 -6.48 -7.17
C SER A 88 -4.35 -6.68 -5.66
N VAL A 89 -5.16 -5.95 -4.90
CA VAL A 89 -5.29 -6.11 -3.44
C VAL A 89 -6.74 -6.32 -3.09
N ALA A 90 -7.09 -7.51 -2.59
CA ALA A 90 -8.43 -7.81 -2.13
C ALA A 90 -8.70 -7.14 -0.78
N GLY A 91 -9.91 -6.57 -0.65
CA GLY A 91 -10.36 -5.88 0.56
C GLY A 91 -10.62 -4.40 0.35
N ARG A 92 -11.04 -3.72 1.42
CA ARG A 92 -11.38 -2.30 1.39
C ARG A 92 -11.05 -1.64 2.72
N LEU A 93 -10.55 -0.41 2.66
CA LEU A 93 -10.37 0.39 3.87
C LEU A 93 -11.71 0.56 4.64
N PRO A 94 -11.66 0.63 5.99
CA PRO A 94 -12.83 0.94 6.79
C PRO A 94 -13.48 2.27 6.37
N GLY A 95 -14.81 2.33 6.45
CA GLY A 95 -15.56 3.53 6.05
C GLY A 95 -15.20 4.79 6.83
N SER A 96 -14.77 4.65 8.09
CA SER A 96 -14.26 5.74 8.92
C SER A 96 -12.97 6.33 8.36
N VAL A 97 -12.01 5.48 7.98
CA VAL A 97 -10.72 5.87 7.38
C VAL A 97 -10.95 6.58 6.04
N ILE A 98 -11.83 6.04 5.19
CA ILE A 98 -12.18 6.66 3.90
C ILE A 98 -12.78 8.06 4.11
N ARG A 99 -13.58 8.25 5.15
CA ARG A 99 -14.21 9.54 5.47
C ARG A 99 -13.17 10.57 5.94
N ASP A 100 -12.24 10.18 6.80
CA ASP A 100 -11.12 11.03 7.25
C ASP A 100 -10.16 11.37 6.09
N MET A 101 -9.88 10.42 5.20
CA MET A 101 -9.11 10.71 3.98
C MET A 101 -9.81 11.77 3.11
N LYS A 102 -11.14 11.63 2.93
CA LYS A 102 -11.93 12.57 2.13
C LYS A 102 -11.96 13.98 2.75
N SER A 103 -12.05 14.12 4.08
CA SER A 103 -12.03 15.43 4.74
C SER A 103 -10.69 16.15 4.57
N ARG A 104 -9.61 15.41 4.29
CA ARG A 104 -8.27 15.93 3.97
C ARG A 104 -7.99 16.06 2.47
N GLY A 105 -9.01 15.87 1.62
CA GLY A 105 -8.88 15.98 0.17
C GLY A 105 -8.27 14.76 -0.54
N VAL A 106 -8.09 13.64 0.16
CA VAL A 106 -7.57 12.39 -0.41
C VAL A 106 -8.72 11.49 -0.84
N LEU A 107 -8.78 11.18 -2.14
CA LEU A 107 -9.79 10.27 -2.70
C LEU A 107 -9.33 8.83 -2.59
N TYR A 108 -10.14 7.98 -1.94
CA TYR A 108 -9.92 6.54 -1.92
C TYR A 108 -10.41 5.89 -3.21
N ARG A 109 -9.59 5.01 -3.77
CA ARG A 109 -9.94 4.12 -4.88
C ARG A 109 -9.49 2.71 -4.54
N SER A 110 -10.38 1.73 -4.76
CA SER A 110 -10.05 0.32 -4.57
C SER A 110 -8.81 -0.08 -5.38
N ARG A 111 -7.95 -0.89 -4.76
CA ARG A 111 -6.79 -1.56 -5.40
C ARG A 111 -7.10 -2.99 -5.82
N ASP A 112 -8.33 -3.43 -5.65
CA ASP A 112 -8.81 -4.67 -6.23
C ASP A 112 -9.04 -4.45 -7.74
N THR A 113 -8.26 -5.15 -8.56
CA THR A 113 -8.37 -5.13 -10.02
C THR A 113 -8.89 -6.45 -10.59
N SER A 114 -9.31 -7.40 -9.74
CA SER A 114 -9.84 -8.70 -10.19
C SER A 114 -11.16 -8.59 -10.96
N THR A 115 -11.85 -7.46 -10.81
CA THR A 115 -13.15 -7.17 -11.44
C THR A 115 -13.05 -6.35 -12.72
N ARG A 116 -11.83 -6.08 -13.19
CA ARG A 116 -11.58 -5.28 -14.41
C ARG A 116 -11.45 -6.12 -15.66
#